data_AF-A0A1I3HKG3-F1
#
_entry.id   AF-A0A1I3HKG3-F1
#
_cell.length_a   1.000
_cell.length_b   1.000
_cell.length_c   1.000
_cell.angle_alpha   90.00
_cell.angle_beta   90.00
_cell.angle_gamma   90.00
#
_symmetry.space_group_name_H-M   'P 1'
#
loop_
_entity.id
_entity.type
_entity.pdbx_description
1 polymer ?
#
loop_
_entity_poly.entity_id
_entity_poly.type
_entity_poly.pdbx_seq_one_letter_code
_entity_poly.pdbx_strand_id
1 'polypeptide(L)'
;MLQEYDLARAYDREFERRSNSVPAEWKPYERESFARLLQSEGKRTLLEIGSGPGTDGRYFQSRGLEVDCVGLSPEMVRHCRERGRLGAGRVRTEAIFRVVYRRRRALVHPYFGAPHFQSLTLRRREDG
;
A
#
# COMPACT_ATOMS: atom_id res chain seq x y z
N MET A 1 15.23 -8.36 14.28
CA MET A 1 13.91 -8.47 14.94
C MET A 1 13.60 -7.25 15.80
N LEU A 2 14.55 -6.75 16.62
CA LEU A 2 14.37 -5.51 17.41
C LEU A 2 14.10 -4.25 16.55
N GLN A 3 14.85 -4.05 15.46
CA GLN A 3 14.67 -2.88 14.58
C GLN A 3 13.29 -2.78 13.90
N GLU A 4 12.69 -3.92 13.54
CA GLU A 4 11.36 -3.94 12.90
C GLU A 4 10.26 -3.55 13.88
N TYR A 5 10.39 -4.02 15.13
CA TYR A 5 9.47 -3.68 16.21
C TYR A 5 9.55 -2.20 16.59
N ASP A 6 10.76 -1.64 16.65
CA ASP A 6 10.95 -0.21 16.90
C ASP A 6 10.37 0.65 15.78
N LEU A 7 10.49 0.22 14.53
CA LEU A 7 9.90 0.89 13.39
C LEU A 7 8.36 0.83 13.45
N ALA A 8 7.79 -0.36 13.70
CA ALA A 8 6.34 -0.51 13.85
C ALA A 8 5.77 0.43 14.92
N ARG A 9 6.41 0.50 16.10
CA ARG A 9 6.02 1.43 17.17
C ARG A 9 6.15 2.89 16.78
N ALA A 10 7.18 3.25 16.03
CA ALA A 10 7.32 4.61 15.51
C ALA A 10 6.16 4.96 14.56
N TYR A 11 5.74 4.03 13.71
CA TYR A 11 4.55 4.22 12.86
C TYR A 11 3.25 4.27 13.68
N ASP A 12 3.08 3.42 14.70
CA ASP A 12 1.92 3.47 15.60
C ASP A 12 1.78 4.83 16.29
N ARG A 13 2.89 5.42 16.77
CA ARG A 13 2.86 6.76 17.40
C ARG A 13 2.42 7.88 16.46
N GLU A 14 2.70 7.74 15.17
CA GLU A 14 2.37 8.72 14.14
C GLU A 14 0.97 8.51 13.53
N PHE A 15 0.23 7.49 14.00
CA PHE A 15 -1.04 7.07 13.45
C PHE A 15 -2.06 8.23 13.35
N GLU A 16 -2.31 8.93 14.45
CA GLU A 16 -3.30 10.02 14.50
C GLU A 16 -2.94 11.15 13.54
N ARG A 17 -1.67 11.57 13.54
CA ARG A 17 -1.20 12.65 12.66
C ARG A 17 -1.33 12.26 11.19
N ARG A 18 -0.92 11.04 10.83
CA ARG A 18 -0.93 10.56 9.44
C ARG A 18 -2.34 10.25 8.91
N SER A 19 -3.26 9.86 9.79
CA SER A 19 -4.64 9.58 9.39
C SER A 19 -5.43 10.86 9.13
N ASN A 20 -5.04 11.97 9.75
CA ASN A 20 -5.71 13.27 9.62
C ASN A 20 -4.94 14.29 8.76
N SER A 21 -3.72 13.98 8.33
CA SER A 21 -2.92 14.91 7.54
C SER A 21 -3.44 15.07 6.12
N VAL A 22 -3.46 16.32 5.65
CA VAL A 22 -3.64 16.63 4.22
C VAL A 22 -2.43 16.09 3.45
N PRO A 23 -2.62 15.32 2.37
CA PRO A 23 -1.51 14.87 1.55
C PRO A 23 -0.78 16.06 0.93
N ALA A 24 0.54 15.95 0.80
CA ALA A 24 1.33 16.93 0.06
C ALA A 24 0.81 17.09 -1.38
N GLU A 25 0.93 18.29 -1.94
CA GLU A 25 0.32 18.66 -3.22
C GLU A 25 0.70 17.74 -4.38
N TRP A 26 1.92 17.21 -4.40
CA TRP A 26 2.39 16.30 -5.44
C TRP A 26 1.73 14.91 -5.40
N LYS A 27 1.28 14.47 -4.22
CA LYS A 27 0.85 13.08 -4.00
C LYS A 27 -0.40 12.69 -4.79
N PRO A 28 -1.46 13.53 -4.88
CA PRO A 28 -2.59 13.25 -5.76
C PRO A 28 -2.22 13.09 -7.23
N TYR A 29 -1.29 13.90 -7.76
CA TYR A 29 -0.86 13.83 -9.15
C TYR A 29 -0.12 12.52 -9.45
N GLU A 30 0.84 12.15 -8.60
CA GLU A 30 1.57 10.88 -8.75
C GLU A 30 0.64 9.67 -8.66
N ARG A 31 -0.31 9.71 -7.73
CA ARG A 31 -1.30 8.64 -7.55
C ARG A 31 -2.20 8.48 -8.78
N GLU A 32 -2.61 9.59 -9.41
CA GLU A 32 -3.35 9.57 -10.68
C GLU A 32 -2.50 8.99 -11.81
N SER A 33 -1.26 9.47 -11.97
CA SER A 33 -0.33 9.00 -13.00
C SER A 33 -0.10 7.50 -12.89
N PHE A 34 0.11 7.00 -11.67
CA PHE A 34 0.28 5.57 -11.44
C PHE A 34 -0.99 4.78 -11.75
N ALA A 35 -2.17 5.27 -11.36
CA ALA A 35 -3.44 4.61 -11.71
C ALA A 35 -3.62 4.47 -13.23
N ARG A 36 -3.28 5.50 -14.01
CA ARG A 36 -3.32 5.45 -15.48
C ARG A 36 -2.35 4.44 -16.05
N LEU A 37 -1.13 4.38 -15.52
CA LEU A 37 -0.14 3.37 -15.91
C LEU A 37 -0.70 1.96 -15.70
N LEU A 38 -1.24 1.68 -14.51
CA LEU A 38 -1.83 0.37 -14.19
C LEU A 38 -2.96 0.00 -15.15
N GLN A 39 -3.84 0.95 -15.49
CA GLN A 39 -4.92 0.75 -16.43
C GLN A 39 -4.41 0.49 -17.85
N SER A 40 -3.44 1.27 -18.33
CA SER A 40 -2.83 1.09 -19.66
C SER A 40 -2.13 -0.25 -19.81
N GLU A 41 -1.59 -0.80 -18.73
CA GLU A 41 -0.95 -2.11 -18.70
C GLU A 41 -1.94 -3.27 -18.42
N GLY A 42 -3.25 -3.00 -18.37
CA GLY A 42 -4.29 -4.00 -18.14
C GLY A 42 -4.20 -4.67 -16.77
N LYS A 43 -3.65 -3.98 -15.76
CA LYS A 43 -3.49 -4.53 -14.41
C LYS A 43 -4.84 -4.59 -13.70
N ARG A 44 -5.05 -5.69 -12.96
CA ARG A 44 -6.28 -5.95 -12.21
C ARG A 44 -6.07 -6.05 -10.70
N THR A 45 -4.84 -6.31 -10.27
CA THR A 45 -4.48 -6.56 -8.87
C THR A 45 -3.32 -5.66 -8.45
N LEU A 46 -3.35 -5.14 -7.23
CA LEU A 46 -2.32 -4.26 -6.66
C LEU A 46 -1.97 -4.72 -5.24
N LEU A 47 -0.68 -4.77 -4.92
CA LEU A 47 -0.18 -5.01 -3.57
C LEU A 47 0.47 -3.73 -3.03
N GLU A 48 -0.24 -3.02 -2.17
CA GLU A 48 0.27 -1.82 -1.53
C GLU A 48 1.17 -2.19 -0.34
N ILE A 49 2.43 -1.76 -0.37
CA ILE A 49 3.39 -2.01 0.71
C ILE A 49 3.56 -0.73 1.54
N GLY A 50 3.39 -0.84 2.86
CA GLY A 50 3.40 0.34 3.71
C GLY A 50 2.13 1.20 3.54
N SER A 51 0.97 0.55 3.44
CA SER A 51 -0.34 1.17 3.16
C SER A 51 -0.80 2.27 4.14
N GLY A 52 -0.14 2.41 5.29
CA GLY A 52 -0.52 3.37 6.32
C GLY A 52 -2.01 3.26 6.68
N PRO A 53 -2.78 4.35 6.70
CA PRO A 53 -4.22 4.32 7.02
C PRO A 53 -5.11 3.75 5.89
N GLY A 54 -4.54 3.35 4.75
CA GLY A 54 -5.28 2.73 3.63
C GLY A 54 -5.93 3.70 2.64
N THR A 55 -5.57 4.98 2.69
CA THR A 55 -6.13 6.02 1.80
C THR A 55 -5.88 5.72 0.32
N ASP A 56 -4.67 5.29 -0.03
CA ASP A 56 -4.28 5.04 -1.42
C ASP A 56 -4.83 3.69 -1.89
N GLY A 57 -4.80 2.65 -1.06
CA GLY A 57 -5.49 1.40 -1.36
C GLY A 57 -6.99 1.57 -1.66
N ARG A 58 -7.70 2.40 -0.89
CA ARG A 58 -9.10 2.76 -1.17
C ARG A 58 -9.26 3.50 -2.49
N TYR A 59 -8.35 4.43 -2.79
CA TYR A 59 -8.34 5.14 -4.06
C TYR A 59 -8.22 4.18 -5.25
N PHE A 60 -7.29 3.23 -5.20
CA PHE A 60 -7.09 2.25 -6.27
C PHE A 60 -8.27 1.27 -6.39
N GLN A 61 -8.88 0.84 -5.29
CA GLN A 61 -10.09 0.03 -5.33
C GLN A 61 -11.25 0.75 -6.02
N SER A 62 -11.41 2.06 -5.77
CA SER A 62 -12.45 2.86 -6.43
C SER A 62 -12.30 2.92 -7.96
N ARG A 63 -11.13 2.54 -8.48
CA ARG A 63 -10.82 2.44 -9.92
C ARG A 63 -10.85 1.01 -10.46
N GLY A 64 -11.41 0.07 -9.71
CA GLY A 64 -11.63 -1.30 -10.15
C GLY A 64 -10.45 -2.24 -9.92
N LEU A 65 -9.41 -1.82 -9.18
CA LEU A 65 -8.31 -2.71 -8.82
C LEU A 65 -8.66 -3.57 -7.60
N GLU A 66 -8.28 -4.84 -7.64
CA GLU A 66 -8.23 -5.70 -6.47
C GLU A 66 -6.98 -5.38 -5.65
N VAL A 67 -7.15 -4.61 -4.57
CA VAL A 67 -6.02 -4.14 -3.76
C VAL A 67 -5.86 -4.99 -2.50
N ASP A 68 -4.67 -5.53 -2.31
CA ASP A 68 -4.18 -6.05 -1.05
C ASP A 68 -3.18 -5.07 -0.45
N CYS A 69 -3.21 -4.89 0.87
CA CYS A 69 -2.38 -3.95 1.60
C CYS A 69 -1.58 -4.67 2.68
N VAL A 70 -0.30 -4.33 2.78
CA VAL A 70 0.57 -4.79 3.87
C VAL A 70 1.17 -3.59 4.61
N GLY A 71 1.34 -3.73 5.91
CA GLY A 71 1.91 -2.69 6.77
C GLY A 71 2.63 -3.28 7.98
N LEU A 72 3.53 -2.50 8.57
CA LEU A 72 4.27 -2.90 9.77
C LEU A 72 3.53 -2.56 11.07
N SER A 73 2.77 -1.46 11.07
CA SER A 73 2.06 -0.93 12.24
C SER A 73 0.70 -1.63 12.42
N PRO A 74 0.46 -2.34 13.54
CA PRO A 74 -0.83 -2.94 13.84
C PRO A 74 -1.97 -1.91 13.90
N GLU A 75 -1.74 -0.73 14.50
CA GLU A 75 -2.78 0.30 14.63
C GLU A 75 -3.17 0.87 13.25
N MET A 76 -2.20 1.14 12.38
CA MET A 76 -2.48 1.55 10.99
C MET A 76 -3.21 0.48 10.20
N VAL A 77 -2.83 -0.80 10.35
CA VAL A 77 -3.52 -1.91 9.69
C VAL A 77 -4.95 -2.06 10.20
N ARG A 78 -5.18 -1.92 11.51
CA ARG A 78 -6.53 -1.95 12.10
C ARG A 78 -7.39 -0.84 11.51
N HIS A 79 -6.86 0.39 11.47
CA HIS A 79 -7.57 1.52 10.88
C HIS A 79 -7.84 1.35 9.39
N CYS A 80 -6.87 0.84 8.62
CA CYS A 80 -6.99 0.56 7.20
C CYS A 80 -8.14 -0.42 6.91
N ARG A 81 -8.34 -1.43 7.77
CA ARG A 81 -9.51 -2.33 7.71
C ARG A 81 -10.82 -1.61 8.05
N GLU A 82 -10.84 -0.88 9.15
CA GLU A 82 -12.08 -0.27 9.70
C GLU A 82 -12.58 0.91 8.84
N ARG A 83 -11.69 1.82 8.45
CA ARG A 83 -12.02 3.11 7.80
C ARG A 83 -11.60 3.21 6.35
N GLY A 84 -10.59 2.45 5.94
CA GLY A 84 -10.23 2.29 4.52
C GLY A 84 -11.31 1.55 3.73
N ARG A 85 -12.22 0.84 4.42
CA ARG A 85 -13.26 -0.04 3.84
C ARG A 85 -12.69 -1.19 3.00
N LEU A 86 -11.42 -1.52 3.21
CA LEU A 86 -10.79 -2.70 2.63
C LEU A 86 -11.22 -3.93 3.43
N GLY A 87 -11.73 -4.97 2.76
CA GLY A 87 -12.14 -6.20 3.44
C GLY A 87 -11.00 -6.83 4.27
N ALA A 88 -11.32 -7.41 5.43
CA ALA A 88 -10.35 -7.90 6.41
C ALA A 88 -9.28 -8.88 5.84
N GLY A 89 -9.64 -9.67 4.81
CA GLY A 89 -8.72 -10.60 4.14
C GLY A 89 -7.65 -9.96 3.25
N ARG A 90 -7.81 -8.67 2.91
CA ARG A 90 -6.96 -7.92 1.98
C ARG A 90 -5.92 -7.05 2.68
N VAL A 91 -6.05 -6.78 3.98
CA VAL A 91 -5.07 -5.97 4.74
C VAL A 91 -4.36 -6.83 5.77
N ARG A 92 -3.02 -6.85 5.80
CA ARG A 92 -2.23 -7.67 6.73
C ARG A 92 -1.09 -6.89 7.36
N THR A 93 -0.77 -7.25 8.61
CA THR A 93 0.47 -6.81 9.24
C THR A 93 1.58 -7.76 8.79
N GLU A 94 2.54 -7.28 8.02
CA GLU A 94 3.64 -8.11 7.51
C GLU A 94 4.90 -7.29 7.21
N ALA A 95 6.06 -7.90 7.46
CA ALA A 95 7.35 -7.32 7.14
C ALA A 95 7.49 -7.08 5.63
N ILE A 96 7.85 -5.85 5.23
CA ILE A 96 8.07 -5.47 3.82
C ILE A 96 9.05 -6.44 3.13
N PHE A 97 10.13 -6.82 3.82
CA PHE A 97 11.12 -7.77 3.31
C PHE A 97 10.54 -9.15 3.02
N ARG A 98 9.56 -9.64 3.81
CA ARG A 98 8.94 -10.95 3.55
C ARG A 98 8.08 -10.93 2.30
N VAL A 99 7.47 -9.80 1.99
CA VAL A 99 6.57 -9.63 0.85
C VAL A 99 7.36 -9.52 -0.46
N VAL A 100 8.38 -8.66 -0.49
CA VAL A 100 9.20 -8.42 -1.69
C VAL A 100 9.99 -9.67 -2.10
N TYR A 101 10.59 -10.39 -1.15
CA TYR A 101 11.45 -11.53 -1.46
C TYR A 101 10.67 -12.82 -1.82
N ARG A 102 9.41 -12.96 -1.38
CA ARG A 102 8.59 -14.15 -1.68
C ARG A 102 7.91 -14.12 -3.05
N ARG A 103 7.72 -12.94 -3.67
CA ARG A 103 6.96 -12.80 -4.92
C ARG A 103 7.85 -12.41 -6.11
N ARG A 104 8.39 -13.41 -6.82
CA ARG A 104 9.41 -13.29 -7.88
C ARG A 104 8.99 -12.68 -9.23
N ARG A 105 7.84 -11.99 -9.35
CA ARG A 105 7.45 -11.27 -10.59
C ARG A 105 6.58 -10.07 -10.25
N ALA A 106 7.22 -8.93 -10.02
CA ALA A 106 6.54 -7.74 -9.59
C ALA A 106 7.12 -6.50 -10.27
N LEU A 107 6.24 -5.61 -10.72
CA LEU A 107 6.64 -4.27 -11.11
C LEU A 107 6.63 -3.43 -9.83
N VAL A 108 7.83 -3.10 -9.36
CA VAL A 108 8.05 -2.14 -8.28
C VAL A 108 8.12 -0.78 -8.96
N HIS A 109 7.13 0.08 -8.71
CA HIS A 109 7.23 1.48 -9.13
C HIS A 109 7.62 2.31 -7.90
N PRO A 110 8.90 2.71 -7.76
CA PRO A 110 9.26 3.70 -6.76
C PRO A 110 8.65 5.05 -7.18
N TYR A 111 7.95 5.72 -6.28
CA TYR A 111 7.57 7.12 -6.49
C TYR A 111 8.86 7.94 -6.48
N PHE A 112 9.30 8.45 -7.63
CA PHE A 112 10.46 9.35 -7.68
C PHE A 112 10.06 10.70 -7.10
N GLY A 113 10.41 10.94 -5.83
CA GLY A 113 10.21 12.24 -5.16
C GLY A 113 9.89 12.19 -3.67
N ALA A 114 9.52 11.03 -3.11
CA ALA A 114 9.22 10.93 -1.68
C ALA A 114 9.62 9.57 -1.08
N PRO A 115 10.46 9.52 -0.03
CA PRO A 115 11.04 8.29 0.52
C PRO A 115 10.05 7.39 1.30
N HIS A 116 8.74 7.57 1.16
CA HIS A 116 7.75 6.97 2.07
C HIS A 116 6.60 6.22 1.41
N PHE A 117 6.63 6.00 0.09
CA PHE A 117 5.55 5.29 -0.60
C PHE A 117 6.11 4.23 -1.55
N GLN A 118 5.81 2.96 -1.28
CA GLN A 118 6.28 1.82 -2.08
C GLN A 118 5.07 0.95 -2.44
N SER A 119 4.55 1.08 -3.65
CA SER A 119 3.48 0.17 -4.14
C SER A 119 4.05 -0.84 -5.11
N LEU A 120 3.62 -2.09 -4.98
CA LEU A 120 4.02 -3.20 -5.82
C LEU A 120 2.83 -3.68 -6.65
N THR A 121 2.96 -3.75 -7.97
CA THR A 121 1.89 -4.35 -8.78
C THR A 121 2.25 -5.77 -9.17
N LEU A 122 1.31 -6.68 -8.93
CA LEU A 122 1.41 -8.08 -9.33
C LEU A 122 0.46 -8.34 -10.48
N ARG A 123 0.93 -9.03 -11.52
CA ARG A 123 0.04 -9.59 -12.54
C ARG A 123 -0.41 -10.96 -12.04
N ARG A 124 -1.72 -11.19 -11.93
CA ARG A 124 -2.24 -12.57 -11.77
C ARG A 124 -1.75 -13.36 -12.98
N ARG A 125 -1.11 -14.52 -12.78
CA ARG A 125 -0.87 -15.45 -13.90
C ARG A 125 -2.25 -15.70 -14.54
N GLU A 126 -2.33 -15.50 -15.85
CA GLU A 126 -3.40 -16.15 -16.59
C GLU A 126 -3.13 -17.63 -16.45
N ASP A 127 -4.06 -18.33 -15.78
CA ASP A 127 -4.04 -19.77 -15.68
C ASP A 127 -4.20 -20.28 -17.13
N GLY A 128 -3.13 -20.87 -17.66
CA GLY A 128 -3.15 -21.70 -18.86
C GLY A 128 -3.32 -23.15 -18.46
#